data_AF-A0A7W0S8U2-F1
#
_entry.id   AF-A0A7W0S8U2-F1
#
_cell.length_a   1.000
_cell.length_b   1.000
_cell.length_c   1.000
_cell.angle_alpha   90.00
_cell.angle_beta   90.00
_cell.angle_gamma   90.00
#
_symmetry.space_group_name_H-M   'P 1'
#
loop_
_entity.id
_entity.type
_entity.pdbx_description
1 polymer ?
#
loop_
_entity_poly.entity_id
_entity_poly.type
_entity_poly.pdbx_seq_one_letter_code
_entity_poly.pdbx_strand_id
1 'polypeptide(L)'
;AAMDLGANAWATFTRVTLPLIAPGIVAGALLAFALSIDDFVITQFNAGSTITFPLYVYGAARVGVPPQVNVLGTMIFLVAAGLMLASVLLQNRRAKGTA
;
A
#
# COMPACT_ATOMS: atom_id res chain seq x y z
N ALA A 1 -15.61 -7.67 -27.83
CA ALA A 1 -17.00 -7.22 -27.58
C ALA A 1 -17.17 -5.70 -27.67
N ALA A 2 -16.51 -4.89 -26.84
CA ALA A 2 -16.72 -3.42 -26.85
C ALA A 2 -16.28 -2.74 -28.16
N MET A 3 -15.15 -3.15 -28.74
CA MET A 3 -14.70 -2.68 -30.06
C MET A 3 -15.60 -3.22 -31.19
N ASP A 4 -16.13 -4.43 -31.05
CA ASP A 4 -17.08 -5.01 -32.01
C ASP A 4 -18.42 -4.25 -32.04
N LEU A 5 -18.74 -3.50 -30.98
CA LEU A 5 -19.90 -2.60 -30.85
C LEU A 5 -19.60 -1.15 -31.29
N GLY A 6 -18.43 -0.89 -31.89
CA GLY A 6 -18.05 0.43 -32.40
C GLY A 6 -17.45 1.38 -31.36
N ALA A 7 -17.13 0.92 -30.15
CA ALA A 7 -16.45 1.77 -29.16
C ALA A 7 -14.97 2.00 -29.53
N ASN A 8 -14.50 3.25 -29.44
CA ASN A 8 -13.08 3.55 -29.65
C ASN A 8 -12.20 2.95 -28.52
N ALA A 9 -10.89 2.87 -28.76
CA ALA A 9 -9.94 2.23 -27.82
C ALA A 9 -9.94 2.88 -26.43
N TRP A 10 -10.08 4.21 -26.36
CA TRP A 10 -10.14 4.94 -25.10
C TRP A 10 -11.40 4.63 -24.29
N ALA A 11 -12.56 4.57 -24.95
CA ALA A 11 -13.84 4.19 -24.34
C ALA A 11 -13.80 2.73 -23.86
N THR A 12 -13.19 1.83 -24.63
CA THR A 12 -13.00 0.43 -24.23
C THR A 12 -12.09 0.31 -23.01
N PHE A 13 -10.95 1.01 -23.00
CA PHE A 13 -10.03 1.00 -21.86
C PHE A 13 -10.69 1.54 -20.59
N THR A 14 -11.29 2.72 -20.64
CA THR A 14 -11.84 3.37 -19.44
C THR A 14 -13.11 2.71 -18.89
N ARG A 15 -13.96 2.14 -19.76
CA ARG A 15 -15.25 1.56 -19.34
C ARG A 15 -15.21 0.05 -19.13
N VAL A 16 -14.27 -0.66 -19.76
CA VAL A 16 -14.19 -2.12 -19.69
C VAL A 16 -12.90 -2.55 -19.03
N THR A 17 -11.75 -2.21 -19.60
CA THR A 17 -10.46 -2.73 -19.11
C THR A 17 -10.14 -2.20 -17.71
N LEU A 18 -10.19 -0.88 -17.52
CA LEU A 18 -9.82 -0.20 -16.28
C LEU A 18 -10.67 -0.66 -15.09
N PRO A 19 -12.01 -0.72 -15.14
CA PRO A 19 -12.81 -1.21 -14.01
C PRO A 19 -12.58 -2.69 -13.71
N LEU A 20 -12.28 -3.49 -14.74
CA LEU A 20 -12.01 -4.92 -14.61
C LEU A 20 -10.67 -5.17 -13.90
N ILE A 21 -9.62 -4.40 -14.22
CA ILE A 21 -8.30 -4.54 -13.60
C ILE A 21 -8.11 -3.67 -12.35
N ALA A 22 -8.98 -2.68 -12.11
CA ALA A 22 -8.95 -1.77 -10.96
C ALA A 22 -8.76 -2.48 -9.60
N PRO A 23 -9.48 -3.56 -9.25
CA PRO A 23 -9.23 -4.26 -7.99
C PRO A 23 -7.80 -4.83 -7.89
N GLY A 24 -7.23 -5.30 -9.01
CA GLY A 24 -5.84 -5.76 -9.07
C GLY A 24 -4.83 -4.62 -8.93
N ILE A 25 -5.09 -3.47 -9.56
CA ILE A 25 -4.26 -2.26 -9.41
C ILE A 25 -4.25 -1.81 -7.95
N VAL A 26 -5.41 -1.77 -7.29
CA VAL A 26 -5.51 -1.38 -5.87
C VAL A 26 -4.73 -2.36 -4.98
N ALA A 27 -4.84 -3.67 -5.23
CA ALA A 27 -4.06 -4.67 -4.49
C ALA A 27 -2.55 -4.47 -4.67
N GLY A 28 -2.08 -4.26 -5.92
CA GLY A 28 -0.67 -3.99 -6.20
C GLY A 28 -0.17 -2.67 -5.60
N ALA A 29 -0.99 -1.62 -5.63
CA ALA A 29 -0.67 -0.33 -5.03
C ALA A 29 -0.52 -0.42 -3.50
N LEU A 30 -1.39 -1.17 -2.82
CA LEU A 30 -1.29 -1.41 -1.38
C LEU A 30 -0.04 -2.21 -1.02
N LEU A 31 0.31 -3.22 -1.83
CA LEU A 31 1.54 -4.00 -1.62
C LEU A 31 2.79 -3.12 -1.81
N ALA A 32 2.84 -2.31 -2.86
CA ALA A 32 3.95 -1.39 -3.10
C ALA A 32 4.08 -0.35 -1.98
N PHE A 33 2.96 0.16 -1.46
CA PHE A 33 2.95 1.06 -0.32
C PHE A 33 3.48 0.39 0.96
N ALA A 34 3.05 -0.86 1.22
CA ALA A 34 3.53 -1.62 2.37
C ALA A 34 5.04 -1.82 2.33
N LEU A 35 5.58 -2.24 1.18
CA LEU A 35 7.02 -2.42 0.95
C LEU A 35 7.83 -1.11 0.99
N SER A 36 7.18 0.03 0.78
CA SER A 36 7.87 1.33 0.82
C SER A 36 7.96 1.92 2.22
N ILE A 37 7.01 1.62 3.11
CA ILE A 37 6.99 2.18 4.48
C ILE A 37 8.08 1.58 5.35
N ASP A 38 8.39 0.30 5.15
CA ASP A 38 9.34 -0.45 5.98
C ASP A 38 10.77 -0.50 5.40
N ASP A 39 11.01 0.08 4.22
CA ASP A 39 12.32 0.01 3.57
C ASP A 39 13.36 0.90 4.28
N PHE A 40 14.22 0.24 5.06
CA PHE A 40 15.39 0.85 5.68
C PHE A 40 16.56 1.00 4.70
N VAL A 41 16.78 0.02 3.82
CA VAL A 41 18.00 -0.08 3.00
C VAL A 41 18.04 1.05 1.97
N ILE A 42 16.98 1.21 1.19
CA ILE A 42 16.90 2.28 0.19
C ILE A 42 16.95 3.65 0.88
N THR A 43 16.23 3.78 1.99
CA THR A 43 16.16 5.03 2.74
C THR A 43 17.52 5.41 3.32
N GLN A 44 18.33 4.45 3.80
CA GLN A 44 19.68 4.72 4.30
C GLN A 44 20.60 5.30 3.23
N PHE A 45 20.51 4.80 1.99
CA PHE A 45 21.35 5.28 0.89
C PHE A 45 20.85 6.58 0.26
N ASN A 46 19.57 6.94 0.42
CA ASN A 46 18.96 8.08 -0.27
C ASN A 46 18.55 9.27 0.66
N ALA A 47 18.42 9.08 1.98
CA ALA A 47 17.87 10.10 2.86
C ALA A 47 18.80 11.30 3.14
N GLY A 48 20.09 11.19 2.83
CA GLY A 48 21.07 12.27 3.05
C GLY A 48 21.14 12.69 4.52
N SER A 49 20.78 13.95 4.81
CA SER A 49 20.74 14.51 6.18
C SER A 49 19.40 14.31 6.90
N THR A 50 18.39 13.75 6.23
CA THR A 50 17.05 13.56 6.80
C THR A 50 16.97 12.25 7.58
N ILE A 51 16.59 12.32 8.85
CA ILE A 51 16.35 11.11 9.66
C ILE A 51 14.89 10.69 9.52
N THR A 52 14.67 9.59 8.81
CA THR A 52 13.36 8.95 8.70
C THR A 52 13.15 7.98 9.87
N PHE A 53 11.90 7.54 10.07
CA PHE A 53 11.57 6.62 11.15
C PHE A 53 12.42 5.33 11.16
N PRO A 54 12.64 4.62 10.03
CA PRO A 54 13.51 3.44 10.01
C PRO A 54 14.96 3.75 10.42
N LEU A 55 15.50 4.90 9.97
CA LEU A 55 16.86 5.33 10.34
C LEU A 55 16.98 5.67 11.82
N TYR A 56 15.95 6.31 12.38
CA TYR A 56 15.88 6.62 13.81
C TYR A 56 15.84 5.35 14.66
N VAL A 57 15.00 4.37 14.31
CA VAL A 57 14.90 3.09 15.03
C VAL A 57 16.23 2.33 14.98
N TYR A 58 16.89 2.30 13.81
CA TYR A 58 18.19 1.67 13.66
C TYR A 58 19.28 2.30 14.55
N GLY A 59 19.32 3.64 14.62
CA GLY A 59 20.23 4.35 15.50
C GLY A 59 19.93 4.13 16.98
N ALA A 60 18.65 4.21 17.36
CA ALA A 60 18.17 4.03 18.73
C ALA A 60 18.42 2.60 19.26
N ALA A 61 18.28 1.58 18.40
CA ALA A 61 18.53 0.18 18.76
C ALA A 61 19.98 -0.09 19.23
N ARG A 62 20.95 0.76 18.85
CA ARG A 62 22.36 0.59 19.26
C ARG A 62 22.67 1.12 20.66
N VAL A 63 21.87 2.04 21.18
CA VAL A 63 22.10 2.70 22.49
C VAL A 63 21.08 2.22 23.54
N GLY A 64 19.92 1.72 23.08
CA GLY A 64 18.81 1.27 23.89
C GLY A 64 17.52 1.83 23.33
N VAL A 65 16.53 0.97 23.07
CA VAL A 65 15.27 1.37 22.41
C VAL A 65 14.45 2.23 23.36
N PRO A 66 14.27 3.53 23.08
CA PRO A 66 13.52 4.41 23.95
C PRO A 66 12.02 4.11 23.77
N PRO A 67 11.17 4.29 24.82
CA PRO A 67 9.75 3.90 24.78
C PRO A 67 8.97 4.49 23.61
N GLN A 68 9.38 5.67 23.11
CA GLN A 68 8.78 6.37 21.98
C GLN A 68 8.79 5.53 20.70
N VAL A 69 9.83 4.71 20.48
CA VAL A 69 9.92 3.82 19.31
C VAL A 69 8.80 2.78 19.33
N ASN A 70 8.53 2.17 20.49
CA ASN A 70 7.46 1.19 20.61
C ASN A 70 6.08 1.81 20.43
N VAL A 71 5.87 3.03 20.92
CA VAL A 71 4.61 3.77 20.72
C VAL A 71 4.37 4.04 19.23
N LEU A 72 5.37 4.57 18.53
CA LEU A 72 5.29 4.82 17.08
C LEU A 72 5.12 3.52 16.28
N GLY A 73 5.88 2.47 16.61
CA GLY A 73 5.77 1.17 15.96
C GLY A 73 4.37 0.56 16.11
N THR A 74 3.77 0.66 17.30
CA THR A 74 2.40 0.18 17.54
C THR A 74 1.39 0.97 16.74
N MET A 75 1.53 2.30 16.66
CA MET A 75 0.63 3.14 15.85
C MET A 75 0.71 2.79 14.35
N ILE A 76 1.92 2.65 13.82
CA ILE A 76 2.14 2.29 12.41
C ILE A 76 1.56 0.89 12.13
N PHE A 77 1.79 -0.06 13.03
CA PHE A 77 1.24 -1.41 12.91
C PHE A 77 -0.29 -1.42 12.91
N LEU A 78 -0.94 -0.69 13.82
CA LEU A 78 -2.40 -0.61 13.89
C LEU A 78 -3.00 0.02 12.63
N VAL A 79 -2.38 1.08 12.09
CA VAL A 79 -2.82 1.72 10.85
C VAL A 79 -2.67 0.75 9.67
N ALA A 80 -1.52 0.10 9.53
CA ALA A 80 -1.26 -0.86 8.45
C ALA A 80 -2.22 -2.06 8.52
N ALA A 81 -2.39 -2.66 9.71
CA ALA A 81 -3.31 -3.76 9.94
C ALA A 81 -4.77 -3.34 9.66
N GLY A 82 -5.17 -2.14 10.08
CA GLY A 82 -6.49 -1.58 9.83
C GLY A 82 -6.79 -1.37 8.33
N LEU A 83 -5.83 -0.79 7.60
CA LEU A 83 -5.93 -0.61 6.14
C LEU A 83 -6.00 -1.96 5.41
N MET A 84 -5.17 -2.93 5.82
CA MET A 84 -5.19 -4.27 5.26
C MET A 84 -6.53 -4.96 5.51
N LEU A 85 -7.03 -4.95 6.75
CA LEU A 85 -8.35 -5.51 7.09
C LEU A 85 -9.47 -4.82 6.31
N ALA A 86 -9.48 -3.49 6.22
CA ALA A 86 -10.46 -2.75 5.44
C ALA A 86 -10.41 -3.15 3.96
N SER A 87 -9.21 -3.32 3.39
CA SER A 87 -9.03 -3.75 2.00
C SER A 87 -9.62 -5.14 1.75
N VAL A 88 -9.35 -6.10 2.65
CA VAL A 88 -9.89 -7.46 2.57
C VAL A 88 -11.40 -7.48 2.72
N LEU A 89 -11.95 -6.71 3.67
CA LEU A 89 -13.41 -6.60 3.86
C LEU A 89 -14.10 -5.99 2.64
N LEU A 90 -13.52 -4.95 2.03
CA LEU A 90 -14.06 -4.34 0.82
C LEU A 90 -14.01 -5.28 -0.39
N GLN A 91 -12.92 -6.05 -0.55
CA GLN A 91 -12.79 -7.06 -1.59
C GLN A 91 -13.82 -8.18 -1.42
N ASN A 92 -13.98 -8.70 -0.19
CA ASN A 92 -14.96 -9.75 0.12
C ASN A 92 -16.40 -9.29 -0.10
N ARG A 93 -16.72 -8.01 0.13
CA ARG A 93 -18.06 -7.44 -0.16
C ARG A 93 -18.34 -7.33 -1.65
N ARG A 94 -17.34 -6.99 -2.47
CA ARG A 94 -17.48 -6.95 -3.93
C ARG A 94 -17.64 -8.35 -4.52
N ALA A 95 -16.92 -9.35 -4.00
CA ALA A 95 -17.04 -10.73 -4.45
C ALA A 95 -18.44 -11.34 -4.18
N LYS A 96 -19.12 -10.93 -3.10
CA LYS A 96 -20.48 -11.39 -2.76
C LYS A 96 -21.60 -10.66 -3.51
N GLY A 97 -21.34 -9.51 -4.13
CA GLY A 97 -22.34 -8.74 -4.88
C GLY A 97 -22.58 -9.21 -6.33
N THR A 98 -21.82 -10.19 -6.78
CA THR A 98 -21.87 -10.78 -8.14
C THR A 98 -22.36 -12.24 -8.15
N ALA A 99 -22.94 -12.72 -7.06
CA ALA A 99 -23.59 -14.03 -6.97
C ALA A 99 -25.11 -13.89 -7.04
#